data_AF-A5Z6Z4-F1
#
_entry.id   AF-A5Z6Z4-F1
#
_cell.length_a   1.000
_cell.length_b   1.000
_cell.length_c   1.000
_cell.angle_alpha   90.00
_cell.angle_beta   90.00
_cell.angle_gamma   90.00
#
_symmetry.space_group_name_H-M   'P 1'
#
loop_
_entity.id
_entity.type
_entity.pdbx_description
1 polymer ?
#
loop_
_entity_poly.entity_id
_entity_poly.type
_entity_poly.pdbx_seq_one_letter_code
_entity_poly.pdbx_strand_id
1 'polypeptide(L)'
;MPNTVNTRVYAGRIKEKKIVMKSSSGGAFTAISDYFIERGDAVIAAVYEYDNYNLNYKIIQSKSDRDKAIGSKYMQSRMGNIYNEAYYWLKQNVDKKILFVGMGCQADGFRKFCEMKKIRDRVYIVDIVCHGMPSAKLWKEYAEYIENKYNGKIKYLTFKDKRNGWKNPSALVEIEGKEIMIKDYVNVFYSGCALRPYCYKCKYATIVRKTDLTIGDFWHIEETIPEFFEPEGTSLFLIHTEYGVELFNHIKQRLFYKKSDIKQCWQYNLERPTEKPKDREKFWNDYRRGGIFLIVKKYGLNSLFAKIKYRINKISRK
;
A
#
# COMPACT_ATOMS: atom_id res chain seq x y z
N MET A 1 6.90 -6.51 25.54
CA MET A 1 6.86 -5.80 24.22
C MET A 1 8.22 -6.00 23.58
N PRO A 2 8.35 -6.16 22.26
CA PRO A 2 9.66 -6.33 21.64
C PRO A 2 10.49 -5.04 21.80
N ASN A 3 11.80 -5.18 22.03
CA ASN A 3 12.65 -4.00 22.10
C ASN A 3 12.77 -3.35 20.72
N THR A 4 12.86 -2.02 20.71
CA THR A 4 13.18 -1.26 19.50
C THR A 4 14.65 -1.41 19.18
N VAL A 5 14.98 -1.51 17.89
CA VAL A 5 16.36 -1.51 17.40
C VAL A 5 16.66 -0.23 16.65
N ASN A 6 17.95 0.08 16.44
CA ASN A 6 18.30 1.07 15.42
C ASN A 6 17.81 0.57 14.05
N THR A 7 17.07 1.42 13.34
CA THR A 7 16.33 1.01 12.14
C THR A 7 17.29 0.44 11.10
N ARG A 8 17.08 -0.81 10.70
CA ARG A 8 17.89 -1.48 9.67
C ARG A 8 17.19 -1.36 8.33
N VAL A 9 17.94 -1.01 7.28
CA VAL A 9 17.40 -0.79 5.95
C VAL A 9 17.93 -1.85 4.99
N TYR A 10 17.03 -2.47 4.23
CA TYR A 10 17.37 -3.41 3.17
C TYR A 10 16.58 -3.12 1.90
N ALA A 11 17.24 -3.30 0.77
CA ALA A 11 16.60 -3.51 -0.51
C ALA A 11 16.36 -5.02 -0.69
N GLY A 12 15.21 -5.42 -1.24
CA GLY A 12 14.98 -6.83 -1.53
C GLY A 12 13.88 -7.12 -2.53
N ARG A 13 14.04 -8.24 -3.23
CA ARG A 13 13.04 -8.81 -4.13
C ARG A 13 12.97 -10.31 -3.97
N ILE A 14 11.77 -10.87 -4.03
CA ILE A 14 11.59 -12.33 -3.99
C ILE A 14 12.25 -12.95 -5.22
N LYS A 15 12.89 -14.12 -5.04
CA LYS A 15 13.63 -14.81 -6.11
C LYS A 15 12.74 -15.24 -7.27
N GLU A 16 11.46 -15.52 -7.00
CA GLU A 16 10.51 -15.96 -8.03
C GLU A 16 9.96 -14.78 -8.84
N LYS A 17 10.42 -14.64 -10.09
CA LYS A 17 10.05 -13.53 -10.98
C LYS A 17 8.54 -13.39 -11.22
N LYS A 18 7.80 -14.50 -11.28
CA LYS A 18 6.32 -14.47 -11.44
C LYS A 18 5.65 -13.75 -10.27
N ILE A 19 6.13 -13.96 -9.05
CA ILE A 19 5.62 -13.27 -7.86
C ILE A 19 6.02 -11.79 -7.87
N VAL A 20 7.25 -11.47 -8.30
CA VAL A 20 7.66 -10.08 -8.50
C VAL A 20 6.66 -9.40 -9.44
N MET A 21 6.39 -9.96 -10.62
CA MET A 21 5.49 -9.34 -11.61
C MET A 21 4.06 -9.13 -11.12
N LYS A 22 3.51 -10.04 -10.32
CA LYS A 22 2.19 -9.88 -9.69
C LYS A 22 2.17 -8.83 -8.57
N SER A 23 3.32 -8.52 -7.98
CA SER A 23 3.45 -7.62 -6.83
C SER A 23 3.63 -6.16 -7.26
N SER A 24 3.26 -5.20 -6.41
CA SER A 24 3.50 -3.77 -6.69
C SER A 24 4.96 -3.35 -6.77
N SER A 25 5.83 -4.12 -6.11
CA SER A 25 7.25 -3.87 -5.97
C SER A 25 8.01 -5.20 -6.10
N GLY A 26 9.11 -5.39 -5.37
CA GLY A 26 9.86 -6.65 -5.31
C GLY A 26 9.17 -7.83 -4.59
N GLY A 27 7.92 -7.73 -4.15
CA GLY A 27 7.18 -8.86 -3.56
C GLY A 27 7.35 -9.08 -2.05
N ALA A 28 7.72 -8.04 -1.29
CA ALA A 28 7.88 -8.13 0.17
C ALA A 28 6.63 -8.67 0.90
N PHE A 29 5.43 -8.16 0.58
CA PHE A 29 4.19 -8.62 1.20
C PHE A 29 3.99 -10.13 1.01
N THR A 30 4.24 -10.65 -0.19
CA THR A 30 4.12 -12.08 -0.49
C THR A 30 5.14 -12.90 0.28
N ALA A 31 6.41 -12.50 0.27
CA ALA A 31 7.46 -13.19 1.02
C ALA A 31 7.15 -13.28 2.53
N ILE A 32 6.65 -12.19 3.11
CA ILE A 32 6.26 -12.15 4.53
C ILE A 32 5.02 -13.01 4.78
N SER A 33 3.94 -12.83 4.01
CA SER A 33 2.69 -13.56 4.24
C SER A 33 2.77 -15.06 3.94
N ASP A 34 3.60 -15.48 2.98
CA ASP A 34 3.87 -16.90 2.73
C ASP A 34 4.41 -17.59 3.99
N TYR A 35 5.32 -16.94 4.73
CA TYR A 35 5.87 -17.49 5.97
C TYR A 35 4.79 -17.81 7.00
N PHE A 36 3.76 -16.97 7.14
CA PHE A 36 2.65 -17.21 8.08
C PHE A 36 1.70 -18.29 7.55
N ILE A 37 1.26 -18.17 6.29
CA ILE A 37 0.28 -19.10 5.70
C ILE A 37 0.83 -20.53 5.66
N GLU A 38 2.12 -20.71 5.33
CA GLU A 38 2.77 -22.03 5.28
C GLU A 38 2.88 -22.70 6.66
N ARG A 39 2.71 -21.95 7.75
CA ARG A 39 2.72 -22.44 9.15
C ARG A 39 1.32 -22.65 9.71
N GLY A 40 0.28 -22.42 8.92
CA GLY A 40 -1.11 -22.41 9.37
C GLY A 40 -1.47 -21.21 10.26
N ASP A 41 -0.64 -20.16 10.25
CA ASP A 41 -0.93 -18.88 10.89
C ASP A 41 -1.86 -18.04 9.99
N ALA A 42 -2.37 -16.93 10.52
CA ALA A 42 -3.27 -16.04 9.78
C ALA A 42 -2.60 -14.72 9.37
N VAL A 43 -3.08 -14.15 8.27
CA VAL A 43 -2.70 -12.83 7.76
C VAL A 43 -3.92 -11.92 7.75
N ILE A 44 -3.77 -10.72 8.31
CA ILE A 44 -4.74 -9.64 8.23
C ILE A 44 -4.25 -8.62 7.21
N ALA A 45 -4.96 -8.52 6.09
CA ALA A 45 -4.66 -7.59 5.02
C ALA A 45 -5.96 -7.09 4.35
N ALA A 46 -5.84 -6.00 3.58
CA ALA A 46 -6.97 -5.39 2.90
C ALA A 46 -7.25 -6.07 1.55
N VAL A 47 -8.49 -6.53 1.35
CA VAL A 47 -8.97 -7.21 0.16
C VAL A 47 -10.05 -6.36 -0.52
N TYR A 48 -9.94 -6.20 -1.83
CA TYR A 48 -10.92 -5.46 -2.62
C TYR A 48 -12.14 -6.36 -2.91
N GLU A 49 -13.34 -5.83 -2.68
CA GLU A 49 -14.61 -6.52 -2.91
C GLU A 49 -15.30 -5.90 -4.13
N TYR A 50 -15.42 -6.67 -5.21
CA TYR A 50 -15.97 -6.19 -6.47
C TYR A 50 -17.47 -5.85 -6.38
N ASP A 51 -18.24 -6.56 -5.55
CA ASP A 51 -19.70 -6.37 -5.46
C ASP A 51 -20.12 -5.04 -4.84
N ASN A 52 -19.28 -4.47 -3.97
CA ASN A 52 -19.60 -3.26 -3.20
C ASN A 52 -18.53 -2.17 -3.29
N TYR A 53 -17.47 -2.41 -4.06
CA TYR A 53 -16.33 -1.52 -4.30
C TYR A 53 -15.56 -1.12 -3.03
N ASN A 54 -15.71 -1.87 -1.94
CA ASN A 54 -15.00 -1.60 -0.70
C ASN A 54 -13.64 -2.30 -0.67
N LEU A 55 -12.73 -1.70 0.08
CA LEU A 55 -11.48 -2.31 0.46
C LEU A 55 -11.56 -2.65 1.95
N ASN A 56 -11.76 -3.92 2.28
CA ASN A 56 -12.03 -4.37 3.65
C ASN A 56 -10.88 -5.23 4.17
N TYR A 57 -10.54 -5.08 5.45
CA TYR A 57 -9.62 -6.00 6.11
C TYR A 57 -10.26 -7.37 6.32
N LYS A 58 -9.50 -8.44 6.05
CA LYS A 58 -9.93 -9.83 6.24
C LYS A 58 -8.86 -10.65 6.95
N ILE A 59 -9.28 -11.67 7.69
CA ILE A 59 -8.40 -12.77 8.13
C ILE A 59 -8.23 -13.73 6.95
N ILE A 60 -6.97 -14.01 6.58
CA ILE A 60 -6.57 -14.77 5.41
C ILE A 60 -5.72 -15.95 5.88
N GLN A 61 -6.07 -17.16 5.45
CA GLN A 61 -5.40 -18.41 5.85
C GLN A 61 -4.95 -19.25 4.64
N SER A 62 -5.13 -18.75 3.41
CA SER A 62 -4.77 -19.45 2.18
C SER A 62 -4.01 -18.53 1.22
N LYS A 63 -3.11 -19.10 0.40
CA LYS A 63 -2.39 -18.33 -0.62
C LYS A 63 -3.34 -17.75 -1.68
N SER A 64 -4.37 -18.51 -2.05
CA SER A 64 -5.40 -18.07 -3.01
C SER A 64 -6.14 -16.81 -2.53
N ASP A 65 -6.51 -16.77 -1.24
CA ASP A 65 -7.15 -15.58 -0.68
C ASP A 65 -6.16 -14.43 -0.45
N ARG A 66 -4.91 -14.74 -0.07
CA ARG A 66 -3.84 -13.74 0.05
C ARG A 66 -3.61 -13.03 -1.27
N ASP A 67 -3.63 -13.75 -2.39
CA ASP A 67 -3.37 -13.18 -3.71
C ASP A 67 -4.40 -12.09 -4.08
N LYS A 68 -5.62 -12.13 -3.52
CA LYS A 68 -6.63 -11.06 -3.66
C LYS A 68 -6.22 -9.76 -2.93
N ALA A 69 -5.32 -9.83 -1.95
CA ALA A 69 -4.76 -8.68 -1.23
C ALA A 69 -3.50 -8.11 -1.89
N ILE A 70 -2.87 -8.81 -2.85
CA ILE A 70 -1.65 -8.35 -3.52
C ILE A 70 -1.93 -7.07 -4.31
N GLY A 71 -1.00 -6.14 -4.27
CA GLY A 71 -1.03 -4.91 -5.05
C GLY A 71 -1.45 -3.69 -4.25
N SER A 72 -0.96 -2.51 -4.59
CA SER A 72 -1.42 -1.24 -4.02
C SER A 72 -2.87 -0.98 -4.40
N LYS A 73 -3.63 -0.36 -3.49
CA LYS A 73 -5.01 0.07 -3.69
C LYS A 73 -5.14 1.53 -3.28
N TYR A 74 -5.50 2.41 -4.21
CA TYR A 74 -5.52 3.86 -4.01
C TYR A 74 -6.89 4.36 -3.52
N MET A 75 -7.42 3.72 -2.48
CA MET A 75 -8.64 4.07 -1.75
C MET A 75 -8.49 3.71 -0.29
N GLN A 76 -9.30 4.32 0.57
CA GLN A 76 -9.31 4.01 1.99
C GLN A 76 -9.78 2.56 2.23
N SER A 77 -8.95 1.79 2.95
CA SER A 77 -9.37 0.52 3.54
C SER A 77 -10.16 0.72 4.83
N ARG A 78 -11.17 -0.12 5.04
CA ARG A 78 -12.03 -0.11 6.23
C ARG A 78 -11.59 -1.20 7.20
N MET A 79 -11.42 -0.81 8.47
CA MET A 79 -11.04 -1.75 9.53
C MET A 79 -12.21 -2.66 9.94
N GLY A 80 -13.46 -2.17 9.89
CA GLY A 80 -14.61 -2.94 10.36
C GLY A 80 -14.42 -3.47 11.79
N ASN A 81 -14.74 -4.74 12.00
CA ASN A 81 -14.58 -5.44 13.28
C ASN A 81 -13.29 -6.26 13.37
N ILE A 82 -12.33 -6.06 12.45
CA ILE A 82 -11.16 -6.93 12.31
C ILE A 82 -10.32 -7.06 13.59
N TYR A 83 -10.30 -6.03 14.45
CA TYR A 83 -9.58 -6.10 15.73
C TYR A 83 -10.19 -7.14 16.68
N ASN A 84 -11.52 -7.15 16.77
CA ASN A 84 -12.23 -8.13 17.59
C ASN A 84 -12.14 -9.52 16.97
N GLU A 85 -12.32 -9.62 15.65
CA GLU A 85 -12.18 -10.89 14.93
C GLU A 85 -10.77 -11.50 15.14
N ALA A 86 -9.72 -10.69 15.04
CA ALA A 86 -8.34 -11.12 15.31
C ALA A 86 -8.16 -11.64 16.75
N TYR A 87 -8.75 -10.93 17.72
CA TYR A 87 -8.67 -11.31 19.13
C TYR A 87 -9.37 -12.65 19.39
N TYR A 88 -10.58 -12.84 18.86
CA TYR A 88 -11.32 -14.10 19.01
C TYR A 88 -10.64 -15.25 18.27
N TRP A 89 -10.12 -14.99 17.07
CA TRP A 89 -9.36 -15.99 16.30
C TRP A 89 -8.14 -16.49 17.08
N LEU A 90 -7.35 -15.59 17.69
CA LEU A 90 -6.20 -15.96 18.52
C LEU A 90 -6.59 -16.73 19.79
N LYS A 91 -7.76 -16.46 20.36
CA LYS A 91 -8.29 -17.24 21.50
C LYS A 91 -8.64 -18.67 21.09
N GLN A 92 -9.22 -18.85 19.91
CA GLN A 92 -9.61 -20.17 19.40
C GLN A 92 -8.41 -20.97 18.88
N ASN A 93 -7.34 -20.30 18.45
CA ASN A 93 -6.15 -20.90 17.84
C ASN A 93 -4.92 -20.66 18.70
N VAL A 94 -4.83 -21.28 19.89
CA VAL A 94 -3.86 -20.91 20.96
C VAL A 94 -2.37 -21.03 20.57
N ASP A 95 -2.04 -21.88 19.61
CA ASP A 95 -0.68 -22.12 19.11
C ASP A 95 -0.30 -21.25 17.90
N LYS A 96 -1.25 -20.49 17.35
CA LYS A 96 -1.06 -19.71 16.12
C LYS A 96 -0.66 -18.26 16.36
N LYS A 97 -0.16 -17.62 15.31
CA LYS A 97 0.17 -16.19 15.27
C LYS A 97 -0.63 -15.48 14.19
N ILE A 98 -0.65 -14.15 14.26
CA ILE A 98 -1.23 -13.28 13.22
C ILE A 98 -0.17 -12.31 12.68
N LEU A 99 -0.09 -12.19 11.37
CA LEU A 99 0.55 -11.06 10.69
C LEU A 99 -0.50 -10.00 10.38
N PHE A 100 -0.29 -8.75 10.80
CA PHE A 100 -1.07 -7.61 10.33
C PHE A 100 -0.28 -6.79 9.31
N VAL A 101 -0.87 -6.47 8.17
CA VAL A 101 -0.28 -5.59 7.15
C VAL A 101 -1.20 -4.41 6.86
N GLY A 102 -0.72 -3.18 7.06
CA GLY A 102 -1.54 -2.00 6.81
C GLY A 102 -0.82 -0.69 6.64
N MET A 103 -1.56 0.41 6.51
CA MET A 103 -0.95 1.74 6.57
C MET A 103 -0.44 2.01 7.99
N GLY A 104 0.60 2.83 8.15
CA GLY A 104 1.21 3.09 9.48
C GLY A 104 0.20 3.50 10.56
N CYS A 105 -0.81 4.31 10.19
CA CYS A 105 -1.88 4.68 11.12
C CYS A 105 -2.80 3.52 11.53
N GLN A 106 -3.01 2.55 10.64
CA GLN A 106 -3.83 1.35 10.92
C GLN A 106 -3.02 0.33 11.71
N ALA A 107 -1.77 0.11 11.32
CA ALA A 107 -0.85 -0.82 11.98
C ALA A 107 -0.55 -0.40 13.42
N ASP A 108 -0.28 0.88 13.70
CA ASP A 108 -0.10 1.34 15.08
C ASP A 108 -1.39 1.24 15.90
N GLY A 109 -2.55 1.45 15.27
CA GLY A 109 -3.86 1.23 15.89
C GLY A 109 -4.05 -0.22 16.33
N PHE A 110 -3.76 -1.18 15.45
CA PHE A 110 -3.84 -2.60 15.76
C PHE A 110 -2.78 -3.01 16.81
N ARG A 111 -1.55 -2.49 16.71
CA ARG A 111 -0.50 -2.69 17.71
C ARG A 111 -0.96 -2.29 19.12
N LYS A 112 -1.49 -1.08 19.28
CA LYS A 112 -1.99 -0.59 20.57
C LYS A 112 -3.14 -1.44 21.10
N PHE A 113 -4.06 -1.85 20.23
CA PHE A 113 -5.12 -2.78 20.60
C PHE A 113 -4.56 -4.11 21.13
N CYS A 114 -3.57 -4.71 20.44
CA CYS A 114 -2.93 -5.95 20.87
C CYS A 114 -2.20 -5.81 22.21
N GLU A 115 -1.58 -4.66 22.48
CA GLU A 115 -0.95 -4.34 23.77
C GLU A 115 -2.00 -4.25 24.88
N MET A 116 -3.10 -3.52 24.66
CA MET A 116 -4.20 -3.41 25.62
C MET A 116 -4.84 -4.77 25.93
N LYS A 117 -4.96 -5.64 24.91
CA LYS A 117 -5.51 -6.99 25.05
C LYS A 117 -4.49 -8.03 25.52
N LYS A 118 -3.24 -7.64 25.75
CA LYS A 118 -2.13 -8.52 26.17
C LYS A 118 -1.92 -9.72 25.23
N ILE A 119 -2.00 -9.49 23.92
CA ILE A 119 -1.76 -10.49 22.85
C ILE A 119 -0.61 -10.10 21.92
N ARG A 120 0.25 -9.16 22.36
CA ARG A 120 1.28 -8.54 21.51
C ARG A 120 2.37 -9.52 21.06
N ASP A 121 2.66 -10.51 21.87
CA ASP A 121 3.60 -11.62 21.65
C ASP A 121 3.16 -12.59 20.54
N ARG A 122 1.86 -12.59 20.21
CA ARG A 122 1.27 -13.47 19.20
C ARG A 122 0.96 -12.78 17.87
N VAL A 123 1.43 -11.54 17.70
CA VAL A 123 1.20 -10.76 16.48
C VAL A 123 2.48 -10.14 15.95
N TYR A 124 2.62 -10.10 14.62
CA TYR A 124 3.63 -9.30 13.92
C TYR A 124 2.93 -8.16 13.18
N ILE A 125 3.47 -6.96 13.31
CA ILE A 125 2.85 -5.74 12.81
C ILE A 125 3.72 -5.15 11.72
N VAL A 126 3.28 -5.28 10.47
CA VAL A 126 3.94 -4.69 9.31
C VAL A 126 3.13 -3.49 8.82
N ASP A 127 3.79 -2.37 8.59
CA ASP A 127 3.18 -1.25 7.87
C ASP A 127 3.78 -1.01 6.50
N ILE A 128 3.10 -0.18 5.72
CA ILE A 128 3.54 0.22 4.39
C ILE A 128 3.85 1.73 4.35
N VAL A 129 4.85 2.10 3.56
CA VAL A 129 5.05 3.51 3.17
C VAL A 129 3.82 3.97 2.40
N CYS A 130 3.27 5.13 2.77
CA CYS A 130 1.95 5.55 2.33
C CYS A 130 1.95 7.01 1.87
N HIS A 131 1.31 7.26 0.73
CA HIS A 131 1.09 8.61 0.20
C HIS A 131 -0.09 9.35 0.86
N GLY A 132 -1.02 8.59 1.44
CA GLY A 132 -2.33 9.06 1.91
C GLY A 132 -3.46 8.29 1.24
N MET A 133 -4.67 8.44 1.77
CA MET A 133 -5.86 7.74 1.26
C MET A 133 -6.95 8.73 0.86
N PRO A 134 -7.58 8.57 -0.32
CA PRO A 134 -8.77 9.33 -0.68
C PRO A 134 -10.02 8.71 -0.06
N SER A 135 -11.14 9.42 -0.17
CA SER A 135 -12.44 8.92 0.26
C SER A 135 -12.82 7.62 -0.46
N ALA A 136 -13.26 6.59 0.28
CA ALA A 136 -13.80 5.37 -0.31
C ALA A 136 -15.03 5.64 -1.20
N LYS A 137 -15.83 6.67 -0.87
CA LYS A 137 -16.97 7.11 -1.68
C LYS A 137 -16.54 7.57 -3.08
N LEU A 138 -15.40 8.27 -3.16
CA LEU A 138 -14.88 8.76 -4.45
C LEU A 138 -14.48 7.61 -5.38
N TRP A 139 -13.87 6.55 -4.83
CA TRP A 139 -13.57 5.34 -5.61
C TRP A 139 -14.84 4.62 -6.04
N LYS A 140 -15.80 4.42 -5.12
CA LYS A 140 -17.07 3.77 -5.44
C LYS A 140 -17.79 4.46 -6.61
N GLU A 141 -17.95 5.78 -6.54
CA GLU A 141 -18.60 6.53 -7.62
C GLU A 141 -17.79 6.51 -8.91
N TYR A 142 -16.45 6.45 -8.83
CA TYR A 142 -15.59 6.29 -10.02
C TYR A 142 -15.76 4.91 -10.67
N ALA A 143 -15.83 3.85 -9.87
CA ALA A 143 -16.08 2.49 -10.33
C ALA A 143 -17.45 2.41 -11.03
N GLU A 144 -18.51 2.96 -10.41
CA GLU A 144 -19.84 3.02 -11.00
C GLU A 144 -19.85 3.85 -12.29
N TYR A 145 -19.14 4.99 -12.33
CA TYR A 145 -19.00 5.81 -13.52
C TYR A 145 -18.33 5.05 -14.68
N ILE A 146 -17.25 4.29 -14.42
CA ILE A 146 -16.56 3.56 -15.48
C ILE A 146 -17.35 2.33 -15.93
N GLU A 147 -18.01 1.63 -15.01
CA GLU A 147 -18.92 0.53 -15.35
C GLU A 147 -20.07 0.98 -16.26
N ASN A 148 -20.69 2.11 -15.95
CA ASN A 148 -21.74 2.69 -16.79
C ASN A 148 -21.19 3.12 -18.16
N LYS A 149 -19.99 3.71 -18.20
CA LYS A 149 -19.36 4.15 -19.46
C LYS A 149 -19.04 3.00 -20.41
N TYR A 150 -18.68 1.83 -19.87
CA TYR A 150 -18.28 0.66 -20.65
C TYR A 150 -19.31 -0.47 -20.67
N ASN A 151 -20.50 -0.23 -20.10
CA ASN A 151 -21.64 -1.15 -20.05
C ASN A 151 -21.28 -2.56 -19.54
N GLY A 152 -20.71 -2.63 -18.34
CA GLY A 152 -20.32 -3.90 -17.73
C GLY A 152 -19.82 -3.75 -16.30
N LYS A 153 -19.40 -4.87 -15.68
CA LYS A 153 -18.87 -4.87 -14.30
C LYS A 153 -17.37 -5.03 -14.25
N ILE A 154 -16.71 -4.37 -13.30
CA ILE A 154 -15.28 -4.55 -13.03
C ILE A 154 -15.07 -5.98 -12.51
N LYS A 155 -14.26 -6.76 -13.23
CA LYS A 155 -13.86 -8.12 -12.85
C LYS A 155 -12.43 -8.22 -12.34
N TYR A 156 -11.59 -7.25 -12.73
CA TYR A 156 -10.21 -7.16 -12.29
C TYR A 156 -9.80 -5.70 -12.08
N LEU A 157 -8.93 -5.46 -11.09
CA LEU A 157 -8.40 -4.15 -10.76
C LEU A 157 -6.93 -4.25 -10.38
N THR A 158 -6.08 -3.43 -11.01
CA THR A 158 -4.72 -3.20 -10.55
C THR A 158 -4.34 -1.73 -10.69
N PHE A 159 -3.64 -1.20 -9.69
CA PHE A 159 -3.04 0.13 -9.73
C PHE A 159 -1.56 0.11 -10.12
N LYS A 160 -1.00 -1.09 -10.30
CA LYS A 160 0.43 -1.33 -10.43
C LYS A 160 0.69 -2.45 -11.45
N ASP A 161 0.11 -2.35 -12.64
CA ASP A 161 0.48 -3.22 -13.77
C ASP A 161 1.89 -2.84 -14.27
N LYS A 162 2.80 -3.82 -14.29
CA LYS A 162 4.24 -3.60 -14.54
C LYS A 162 4.69 -4.04 -15.93
N ARG A 163 3.77 -4.29 -16.87
CA ARG A 163 4.12 -4.63 -18.27
C ARG A 163 5.01 -3.56 -18.93
N ASN A 164 4.90 -2.31 -18.50
CA ASN A 164 5.73 -1.18 -18.96
C ASN A 164 6.82 -0.78 -17.96
N GLY A 165 7.18 -1.66 -17.02
CA GLY A 165 8.18 -1.42 -15.98
C GLY A 165 7.62 -0.89 -14.65
N TRP A 166 8.38 -1.08 -13.58
CA TRP A 166 7.98 -0.74 -12.21
C TRP A 166 7.98 0.76 -11.90
N LYS A 167 8.84 1.55 -12.55
CA LYS A 167 8.95 3.00 -12.32
C LYS A 167 7.72 3.78 -12.82
N ASN A 168 7.07 3.29 -13.86
CA ASN A 168 5.89 3.93 -14.47
C ASN A 168 4.78 2.90 -14.69
N PRO A 169 4.24 2.32 -13.60
CA PRO A 169 3.27 1.26 -13.73
C PRO A 169 1.92 1.82 -14.20
N SER A 170 1.18 0.97 -14.89
CA SER A 170 -0.17 1.26 -15.39
C SER A 170 -1.22 0.95 -14.32
N ALA A 171 -2.29 1.73 -14.27
CA ALA A 171 -3.49 1.36 -13.53
C ALA A 171 -4.61 1.05 -14.53
N LEU A 172 -5.26 -0.09 -14.35
CA LEU A 172 -6.34 -0.55 -15.22
C LEU A 172 -7.39 -1.34 -14.46
N VAL A 173 -8.56 -1.42 -15.08
CA VAL A 173 -9.63 -2.35 -14.74
C VAL A 173 -9.92 -3.25 -15.93
N GLU A 174 -10.45 -4.44 -15.68
CA GLU A 174 -11.04 -5.28 -16.72
C GLU A 174 -12.57 -5.23 -16.60
N ILE A 175 -13.24 -4.93 -17.70
CA ILE A 175 -14.71 -4.92 -17.82
C ILE A 175 -15.07 -5.68 -19.09
N GLU A 176 -15.85 -6.76 -18.95
CA GLU A 176 -16.26 -7.62 -20.07
C GLU A 176 -15.08 -8.06 -20.97
N GLY A 177 -13.98 -8.47 -20.35
CA GLY A 177 -12.76 -8.91 -21.06
C GLY A 177 -11.93 -7.80 -21.70
N LYS A 178 -12.30 -6.52 -21.51
CA LYS A 178 -11.56 -5.37 -22.03
C LYS A 178 -10.76 -4.69 -20.92
N GLU A 179 -9.47 -4.51 -21.14
CA GLU A 179 -8.63 -3.70 -20.28
C GLU A 179 -8.86 -2.20 -20.52
N ILE A 180 -9.18 -1.47 -19.46
CA ILE A 180 -9.46 -0.03 -19.49
C ILE A 180 -8.49 0.68 -18.56
N MET A 181 -7.73 1.61 -19.13
CA MET A 181 -6.79 2.43 -18.38
C MET A 181 -7.50 3.47 -17.51
N ILE A 182 -7.25 3.46 -16.20
CA ILE A 182 -7.85 4.37 -15.21
C ILE A 182 -6.90 5.51 -14.80
N LYS A 183 -6.18 6.07 -15.79
CA LYS A 183 -5.19 7.15 -15.58
C LYS A 183 -5.82 8.40 -14.97
N ASP A 184 -7.07 8.66 -15.28
CA ASP A 184 -7.87 9.74 -14.72
C ASP A 184 -8.07 9.62 -13.21
N TYR A 185 -8.40 8.43 -12.70
CA TYR A 185 -8.46 8.20 -11.25
C TYR A 185 -7.08 8.34 -10.59
N VAL A 186 -6.03 7.82 -11.22
CA VAL A 186 -4.65 7.96 -10.74
C VAL A 186 -4.24 9.43 -10.64
N ASN A 187 -4.61 10.26 -11.62
CA ASN A 187 -4.37 11.70 -11.59
C ASN A 187 -5.15 12.38 -10.46
N VAL A 188 -6.40 11.98 -10.22
CA VAL A 188 -7.19 12.46 -9.07
C VAL A 188 -6.51 12.11 -7.75
N PHE A 189 -6.01 10.88 -7.60
CA PHE A 189 -5.27 10.44 -6.40
C PHE A 189 -3.99 11.27 -6.19
N TYR A 190 -3.10 11.33 -7.18
CA TYR A 190 -1.80 12.04 -7.07
C TYR A 190 -1.90 13.57 -7.11
N SER A 191 -3.08 14.14 -7.45
CA SER A 191 -3.35 15.56 -7.23
C SER A 191 -3.15 15.93 -5.75
N GLY A 192 -3.41 14.98 -4.85
CA GLY A 192 -3.43 15.18 -3.40
C GLY A 192 -4.74 15.79 -2.90
N CYS A 193 -5.60 16.32 -3.77
CA CYS A 193 -6.84 17.00 -3.37
C CYS A 193 -7.88 16.04 -2.80
N ALA A 194 -7.90 14.80 -3.31
CA ALA A 194 -8.81 13.75 -2.87
C ALA A 194 -8.46 13.16 -1.50
N LEU A 195 -7.25 13.42 -0.97
CA LEU A 195 -6.79 12.85 0.29
C LEU A 195 -7.60 13.36 1.49
N ARG A 196 -7.71 12.51 2.51
CA ARG A 196 -8.38 12.88 3.77
C ARG A 196 -7.57 13.95 4.51
N PRO A 197 -8.21 14.93 5.18
CA PRO A 197 -7.51 16.05 5.82
C PRO A 197 -6.39 15.66 6.79
N TYR A 198 -6.56 14.57 7.55
CA TYR A 198 -5.55 14.10 8.48
C TYR A 198 -4.32 13.51 7.79
N CYS A 199 -4.40 13.10 6.52
CA CYS A 199 -3.24 12.60 5.77
C CYS A 199 -2.20 13.70 5.56
N TYR A 200 -2.60 14.98 5.48
CA TYR A 200 -1.68 16.11 5.35
C TYR A 200 -0.92 16.44 6.63
N LYS A 201 -1.32 15.84 7.76
CA LYS A 201 -0.69 15.99 9.08
C LYS A 201 -0.35 14.63 9.68
N CYS A 202 -0.11 13.64 8.81
CA CYS A 202 0.09 12.25 9.23
C CYS A 202 1.38 12.12 10.05
N LYS A 203 1.24 11.71 11.32
CA LYS A 203 2.39 11.40 12.21
C LYS A 203 3.14 10.12 11.82
N TYR A 204 2.57 9.33 10.91
CA TYR A 204 3.15 8.11 10.35
C TYR A 204 3.66 8.35 8.93
N ALA A 205 4.08 9.57 8.62
CA ALA A 205 4.86 9.88 7.42
C ALA A 205 6.26 10.25 7.88
N THR A 206 6.96 9.25 8.42
CA THR A 206 8.25 9.36 9.10
C THR A 206 9.01 8.03 8.97
N ILE A 207 10.33 8.06 9.14
CA ILE A 207 11.20 6.87 9.18
C ILE A 207 11.10 6.16 10.52
N VAL A 208 10.74 6.89 11.59
CA VAL A 208 10.64 6.35 12.95
C VAL A 208 9.26 5.73 13.15
N ARG A 209 9.20 4.40 13.23
CA ARG A 209 7.96 3.64 13.45
C ARG A 209 8.01 2.80 14.71
N LYS A 210 6.82 2.47 15.21
CA LYS A 210 6.61 1.56 16.34
C LYS A 210 6.09 0.18 15.90
N THR A 211 5.89 -0.01 14.60
CA THR A 211 5.59 -1.30 13.98
C THR A 211 6.85 -2.16 13.95
N ASP A 212 6.74 -3.46 13.67
CA ASP A 212 7.90 -4.35 13.64
C ASP A 212 8.76 -4.09 12.40
N LEU A 213 8.10 -3.87 11.27
CA LEU A 213 8.73 -3.70 9.97
C LEU A 213 7.87 -2.81 9.06
N THR A 214 8.48 -1.90 8.31
CA THR A 214 7.82 -1.15 7.22
C THR A 214 8.30 -1.68 5.87
N ILE A 215 7.38 -1.89 4.92
CA ILE A 215 7.68 -2.20 3.53
C ILE A 215 7.25 -1.07 2.58
N GLY A 216 7.89 -0.97 1.43
CA GLY A 216 7.50 0.01 0.41
C GLY A 216 8.19 -0.22 -0.93
N ASP A 217 7.95 0.70 -1.86
CA ASP A 217 8.77 0.82 -3.06
C ASP A 217 10.14 1.41 -2.68
N PHE A 218 11.23 0.82 -3.15
CA PHE A 218 12.57 1.38 -3.00
C PHE A 218 12.85 2.40 -4.11
N TRP A 219 12.24 3.57 -4.02
CA TRP A 219 12.45 4.64 -5.00
C TRP A 219 13.92 5.05 -5.07
N HIS A 220 14.37 5.43 -6.28
CA HIS A 220 15.73 5.91 -6.57
C HIS A 220 16.84 4.86 -6.43
N ILE A 221 16.50 3.57 -6.31
CA ILE A 221 17.52 2.51 -6.18
C ILE A 221 18.46 2.44 -7.40
N GLU A 222 17.97 2.80 -8.59
CA GLU A 222 18.79 2.92 -9.81
C GLU A 222 19.89 3.98 -9.72
N GLU A 223 19.75 4.94 -8.81
CA GLU A 223 20.75 5.99 -8.54
C GLU A 223 21.62 5.61 -7.33
N THR A 224 21.01 5.04 -6.28
CA THR A 224 21.68 4.84 -4.98
C THR A 224 22.35 3.48 -4.81
N ILE A 225 21.86 2.44 -5.49
CA ILE A 225 22.40 1.06 -5.50
C ILE A 225 22.20 0.45 -6.91
N PRO A 226 22.81 1.04 -7.95
CA PRO A 226 22.54 0.71 -9.36
C PRO A 226 22.75 -0.78 -9.69
N GLU A 227 23.72 -1.43 -9.06
CA GLU A 227 24.03 -2.86 -9.23
C GLU A 227 22.95 -3.80 -8.68
N PHE A 228 22.00 -3.28 -7.87
CA PHE A 228 20.88 -4.05 -7.34
C PHE A 228 19.53 -3.66 -7.95
N PHE A 229 19.50 -2.66 -8.84
CA PHE A 229 18.30 -2.24 -9.53
C PHE A 229 17.72 -3.37 -10.38
N GLU A 230 16.39 -3.43 -10.42
CA GLU A 230 15.62 -4.38 -11.22
C GLU A 230 14.44 -3.64 -11.86
N PRO A 231 14.28 -3.65 -13.20
CA PRO A 231 13.17 -2.97 -13.89
C PRO A 231 11.78 -3.44 -13.44
N GLU A 232 11.66 -4.69 -12.99
CA GLU A 232 10.44 -5.29 -12.46
C GLU A 232 10.18 -4.88 -11.01
N GLY A 233 11.17 -4.35 -10.29
CA GLY A 233 11.00 -3.65 -9.03
C GLY A 233 11.66 -4.27 -7.82
N THR A 234 11.99 -3.40 -6.86
CA THR A 234 12.68 -3.75 -5.61
C THR A 234 11.94 -3.15 -4.43
N SER A 235 11.66 -3.98 -3.42
CA SER A 235 10.99 -3.54 -2.20
C SER A 235 12.01 -2.96 -1.22
N LEU A 236 11.58 -1.93 -0.50
CA LEU A 236 12.23 -1.43 0.70
C LEU A 236 11.76 -2.24 1.92
N PHE A 237 12.69 -2.54 2.83
CA PHE A 237 12.43 -3.07 4.17
C PHE A 237 13.08 -2.15 5.20
N LEU A 238 12.29 -1.61 6.13
CA LEU A 238 12.76 -0.90 7.31
C LEU A 238 12.39 -1.74 8.54
N ILE A 239 13.38 -2.14 9.33
CA ILE A 239 13.18 -3.04 10.47
C ILE A 239 13.36 -2.24 11.75
N HIS A 240 12.35 -2.22 12.61
CA HIS A 240 12.29 -1.32 13.77
C HIS A 240 12.33 -2.02 15.13
N THR A 241 11.98 -3.31 15.19
CA THR A 241 11.96 -4.08 16.44
C THR A 241 12.70 -5.42 16.30
N GLU A 242 12.98 -6.08 17.41
CA GLU A 242 13.51 -7.44 17.44
C GLU A 242 12.60 -8.45 16.70
N TYR A 243 11.27 -8.30 16.80
CA TYR A 243 10.32 -9.13 16.04
C TYR A 243 10.44 -8.89 14.53
N GLY A 244 10.71 -7.65 14.11
CA GLY A 244 11.00 -7.35 12.71
C GLY A 244 12.32 -7.98 12.24
N VAL A 245 13.34 -8.02 13.10
CA VAL A 245 14.62 -8.68 12.81
C VAL A 245 14.43 -10.19 12.67
N GLU A 246 13.72 -10.81 13.61
CA GLU A 246 13.33 -12.22 13.57
C GLU A 246 12.57 -12.53 12.27
N LEU A 247 11.53 -11.76 11.97
CA LEU A 247 10.72 -11.93 10.78
C LEU A 247 11.54 -11.82 9.49
N PHE A 248 12.40 -10.81 9.37
CA PHE A 248 13.27 -10.66 8.20
C PHE A 248 14.24 -11.85 8.06
N ASN A 249 14.80 -12.34 9.17
CA ASN A 249 15.68 -13.50 9.17
C ASN A 249 14.98 -14.78 8.69
N HIS A 250 13.69 -14.93 8.94
CA HIS A 250 12.90 -16.06 8.47
C HIS A 250 12.54 -16.00 6.98
N ILE A 251 12.60 -14.83 6.34
CA ILE A 251 12.22 -14.69 4.92
C ILE A 251 13.42 -14.43 3.99
N LYS A 252 14.56 -13.96 4.52
CA LYS A 252 15.69 -13.47 3.70
C LYS A 252 16.24 -14.50 2.71
N GLN A 253 16.14 -15.79 3.00
CA GLN A 253 16.56 -16.89 2.11
C GLN A 253 15.69 -16.99 0.84
N ARG A 254 14.45 -16.49 0.86
CA ARG A 254 13.55 -16.39 -0.31
C ARG A 254 13.82 -15.12 -1.14
N LEU A 255 14.69 -14.23 -0.67
CA LEU A 255 14.95 -12.93 -1.28
C LEU A 255 16.33 -12.91 -1.93
N PHE A 256 16.45 -12.18 -3.04
CA PHE A 256 17.66 -11.40 -3.27
C PHE A 256 17.54 -10.16 -2.39
N TYR A 257 18.56 -9.86 -1.59
CA TYR A 257 18.55 -8.69 -0.71
C TYR A 257 19.92 -8.04 -0.60
N LYS A 258 19.93 -6.73 -0.34
CA LYS A 258 21.13 -5.93 -0.13
C LYS A 258 20.92 -4.97 1.04
N LYS A 259 21.92 -4.85 1.91
CA LYS A 259 21.91 -3.86 2.99
C LYS A 259 21.95 -2.46 2.38
N SER A 260 21.25 -1.53 3.00
CA SER A 260 21.13 -0.11 2.61
C SER A 260 21.16 0.76 3.87
N ASP A 261 21.01 2.07 3.69
CA ASP A 261 20.76 3.03 4.76
C ASP A 261 19.58 3.99 4.46
N ILE A 262 19.30 4.88 5.41
CA ILE A 262 18.21 5.87 5.35
C ILE A 262 18.42 6.91 4.25
N LYS A 263 19.68 7.25 3.92
CA LYS A 263 20.00 8.21 2.87
C LYS A 263 19.69 7.61 1.51
N GLN A 264 20.09 6.36 1.28
CA GLN A 264 19.86 5.64 0.03
C GLN A 264 18.39 5.35 -0.23
N CYS A 265 17.59 5.03 0.80
CA CYS A 265 16.16 4.75 0.63
C CYS A 265 15.25 5.99 0.77
N TRP A 266 15.83 7.20 0.77
CA TRP A 266 15.10 8.41 1.08
C TRP A 266 13.92 8.62 0.12
N GLN A 267 12.79 9.01 0.70
CA GLN A 267 11.60 9.43 -0.02
C GLN A 267 10.75 10.31 0.89
N TYR A 268 10.04 11.29 0.32
CA TYR A 268 9.24 12.25 1.09
C TYR A 268 8.31 11.61 2.12
N ASN A 269 7.66 10.50 1.80
CA ASN A 269 6.70 9.84 2.69
C ASN A 269 7.34 9.16 3.92
N LEU A 270 8.68 9.09 3.98
CA LEU A 270 9.45 8.70 5.16
C LEU A 270 9.95 9.90 5.97
N GLU A 271 9.68 11.13 5.55
CA GLU A 271 10.14 12.34 6.23
C GLU A 271 8.96 13.21 6.67
N ARG A 272 7.97 13.37 5.76
CA ARG A 272 6.83 14.27 5.95
C ARG A 272 5.59 13.77 5.22
N PRO A 273 4.39 14.15 5.69
CA PRO A 273 3.16 13.86 4.97
C PRO A 273 3.10 14.60 3.63
N THR A 274 2.25 14.11 2.73
CA THR A 274 1.88 14.83 1.50
C THR A 274 1.33 16.21 1.87
N GLU A 275 1.82 17.27 1.22
CA GLU A 275 1.36 18.64 1.47
C GLU A 275 -0.10 18.84 1.04
N LYS A 276 -0.86 19.64 1.81
CA LYS A 276 -2.24 20.01 1.45
C LYS A 276 -2.21 20.88 0.18
N PRO A 277 -2.84 20.45 -0.94
CA PRO A 277 -2.88 21.28 -2.14
C PRO A 277 -3.72 22.54 -1.93
N LYS A 278 -3.30 23.66 -2.54
CA LYS A 278 -4.05 24.94 -2.52
C LYS A 278 -5.45 24.79 -3.11
N ASP A 279 -5.58 24.02 -4.19
CA ASP A 279 -6.84 23.81 -4.90
C ASP A 279 -7.78 22.77 -4.25
N ARG A 280 -7.45 22.27 -3.06
CA ARG A 280 -8.28 21.23 -2.43
C ARG A 280 -9.72 21.69 -2.20
N GLU A 281 -9.93 22.90 -1.70
CA GLU A 281 -11.30 23.38 -1.43
C GLU A 281 -12.11 23.54 -2.72
N LYS A 282 -11.46 24.01 -3.80
CA LYS A 282 -12.03 24.07 -5.14
C LYS A 282 -12.39 22.68 -5.67
N PHE A 283 -11.51 21.69 -5.49
CA PHE A 283 -11.77 20.30 -5.86
C PHE A 283 -13.06 19.78 -5.19
N TRP A 284 -13.22 19.96 -3.87
CA TRP A 284 -14.40 19.46 -3.17
C TRP A 284 -15.66 20.29 -3.44
N ASN A 285 -15.54 21.58 -3.76
CA ASN A 285 -16.64 22.40 -4.30
C ASN A 285 -17.12 21.87 -5.66
N ASP A 286 -16.19 21.54 -6.56
CA ASP A 286 -16.52 20.93 -7.84
C ASP A 286 -17.18 19.56 -7.65
N TYR A 287 -16.65 18.72 -6.75
CA TYR A 287 -17.27 17.44 -6.43
C TYR A 287 -18.72 17.61 -5.92
N ARG A 288 -18.98 18.57 -5.02
CA ARG A 288 -20.34 18.87 -4.54
C ARG A 288 -21.29 19.31 -5.65
N ARG A 289 -20.78 20.06 -6.64
CA ARG A 289 -21.59 20.59 -7.74
C ARG A 289 -21.93 19.55 -8.81
N GLY A 290 -20.99 18.66 -9.15
CA GLY A 290 -21.13 17.79 -10.32
C GLY A 290 -20.66 16.35 -10.12
N GLY A 291 -20.48 15.94 -8.87
CA GLY A 291 -20.10 14.58 -8.48
C GLY A 291 -18.81 14.12 -9.13
N ILE A 292 -18.69 12.80 -9.27
CA ILE A 292 -17.51 12.15 -9.86
C ILE A 292 -17.28 12.55 -11.32
N PHE A 293 -18.35 12.76 -12.10
CA PHE A 293 -18.25 13.14 -13.52
C PHE A 293 -17.46 14.44 -13.68
N LEU A 294 -17.79 15.47 -12.89
CA LEU A 294 -17.08 16.75 -12.96
C LEU A 294 -15.62 16.61 -12.48
N ILE A 295 -15.36 15.76 -11.50
CA ILE A 295 -14.01 15.48 -11.02
C ILE A 295 -13.16 14.81 -12.09
N VAL A 296 -13.64 13.76 -12.73
CA VAL A 296 -12.93 13.06 -13.81
C VAL A 296 -12.66 14.03 -14.97
N LYS A 297 -13.67 14.82 -15.38
CA LYS A 297 -13.54 15.79 -16.47
C LYS A 297 -12.49 16.86 -16.20
N LYS A 298 -12.48 17.45 -15.00
CA LYS A 298 -11.59 18.58 -14.66
C LYS A 298 -10.19 18.16 -14.17
N TYR A 299 -10.12 17.10 -13.38
CA TYR A 299 -8.90 16.72 -12.65
C TYR A 299 -8.28 15.42 -13.18
N GLY A 300 -9.05 14.60 -13.91
CA GLY A 300 -8.61 13.30 -14.41
C GLY A 300 -7.78 13.34 -15.70
N LEU A 301 -8.17 14.13 -16.70
CA LEU A 301 -7.51 14.08 -18.03
C LEU A 301 -6.73 15.35 -18.39
N ASN A 302 -7.13 16.52 -17.86
CA ASN A 302 -6.74 17.83 -18.41
C ASN A 302 -6.35 18.87 -17.36
N SER A 303 -5.68 18.50 -16.28
CA SER A 303 -5.12 19.54 -15.42
C SER A 303 -3.77 20.01 -15.99
N LEU A 304 -3.68 21.28 -16.43
CA LEU A 304 -2.40 22.00 -16.55
C LEU A 304 -1.54 21.77 -15.29
N PHE A 305 -2.18 21.57 -14.14
CA PHE A 305 -1.56 21.18 -12.87
C PHE A 305 -0.84 19.83 -12.90
N ALA A 306 -1.33 18.79 -13.58
CA ALA A 306 -0.61 17.52 -13.71
C ALA A 306 0.67 17.69 -14.53
N LYS A 307 0.64 18.51 -15.59
CA LYS A 307 1.82 18.84 -16.41
C LYS A 307 2.84 19.71 -15.64
N ILE A 308 2.36 20.68 -14.87
CA ILE A 308 3.22 21.58 -14.06
C ILE A 308 3.83 20.84 -12.87
N LYS A 309 3.06 20.02 -12.14
CA LYS A 309 3.56 19.26 -10.98
C LYS A 309 4.51 18.14 -11.40
N TYR A 310 4.30 17.52 -12.57
CA TYR A 310 5.26 16.58 -13.16
C TYR A 310 6.58 17.27 -13.53
N ARG A 311 6.55 18.50 -14.08
CA ARG A 311 7.75 19.30 -14.38
C ARG A 311 8.46 19.78 -13.12
N ILE A 312 7.74 20.27 -12.11
CA ILE A 312 8.33 20.71 -10.83
C ILE A 312 8.98 19.52 -10.11
N ASN A 313 8.31 18.36 -10.04
CA ASN A 313 8.91 17.15 -9.48
C ASN A 313 10.11 16.62 -10.28
N LYS A 314 10.24 16.96 -11.57
CA LYS A 314 11.41 16.61 -12.40
C LYS A 314 12.56 17.60 -12.22
N ILE A 315 12.28 18.86 -11.90
CA ILE A 315 13.27 19.91 -11.64
C ILE A 315 13.79 19.83 -10.19
N SER A 316 12.94 19.48 -9.23
CA SER A 316 13.33 19.22 -7.83
C SER A 316 13.97 17.83 -7.61
N ARG A 317 14.30 17.13 -8.70
CA ARG A 317 15.02 15.85 -8.76
C ARG A 317 16.42 16.02 -9.39
N LYS A 318 16.85 17.28 -9.60
CA LYS A 318 18.23 17.62 -9.93
C LYS A 318 18.92 18.18 -8.70
#